data_AF-A0AAW1KTV9-F1
#
_entry.id   AF-A0AAW1KTV9-F1
#
_cell.length_a   1.000
_cell.length_b   1.000
_cell.length_c   1.000
_cell.angle_alpha   90.00
_cell.angle_beta   90.00
_cell.angle_gamma   90.00
#
_symmetry.space_group_name_H-M   'P 1'
#
loop_
_entity.id
_entity.type
_entity.pdbx_description
1 polymer ?
#
loop_
_entity_poly.entity_id
_entity_poly.type
_entity_poly.pdbx_seq_one_letter_code
_entity_poly.pdbx_strand_id
1 'polypeptide(L)'
;MMSLYHQLSLYHNRISTLSYHHNPHIHSTSLCFTKHNTHKVTRGDTHLSKGRRSSFFKEEEHPSNDAGYDSRLSMFEEAVKMFNQREYYACHDLLESMWYESNDPLRTLLHALLQCSVAFHHLFNQNHKGAMMEMGEGICKLRKLNFEGGPFHEFEKQISGVLNFIYQTQLELAACNEDFCVAMEQNERSYQLLEGFGAGQRLYLLEQSNEGNMEADVTYIVFDPQASYAATGLPKTRVILPTLEVTRDHLMAYES
;
A
#
# COMPACT_ATOMS: atom_id res chain seq x y z
N MET A 1 13.27 39.08 0.23
CA MET A 1 12.24 38.21 0.81
C MET A 1 11.11 38.09 -0.19
N MET A 2 11.01 36.95 -0.90
CA MET A 2 9.79 36.67 -1.64
C MET A 2 8.70 36.30 -0.62
N SER A 3 7.52 36.89 -0.74
CA SER A 3 6.35 36.53 0.07
C SER A 3 6.10 35.02 -0.06
N LEU A 4 5.74 34.34 1.04
CA LEU A 4 5.30 32.93 1.06
C LEU A 4 4.36 32.61 -0.13
N TYR A 5 3.51 33.59 -0.48
CA TYR A 5 2.57 33.55 -1.59
C TYR A 5 3.22 33.33 -2.97
N HIS A 6 4.42 33.89 -3.19
CA HIS A 6 5.15 33.79 -4.45
C HIS A 6 5.90 32.45 -4.58
N GLN A 7 6.41 31.91 -3.46
CA GLN A 7 7.02 30.56 -3.44
C GLN A 7 5.96 29.47 -3.64
N LEU A 8 4.80 29.59 -2.99
CA LEU A 8 3.66 28.66 -3.14
C LEU A 8 3.07 28.70 -4.56
N SER A 9 2.91 29.89 -5.15
CA SER A 9 2.37 30.06 -6.52
C SER A 9 3.27 29.46 -7.62
N LEU A 10 4.59 29.56 -7.47
CA LEU A 10 5.53 28.97 -8.44
C LEU A 10 5.57 27.44 -8.36
N TYR A 11 5.31 26.85 -7.20
CA TYR A 11 5.25 25.39 -7.01
C TYR A 11 3.91 24.78 -7.38
N HIS A 12 2.78 25.43 -7.04
CA HIS A 12 1.44 24.96 -7.38
C HIS A 12 1.21 24.87 -8.90
N ASN A 13 1.85 25.76 -9.68
CA ASN A 13 1.87 25.69 -11.15
C ASN A 13 2.60 24.46 -11.70
N ARG A 14 3.56 23.88 -10.97
CA ARG A 14 4.20 22.60 -11.37
C ARG A 14 3.29 21.40 -11.12
N ILE A 15 2.51 21.42 -10.03
CA ILE A 15 1.60 20.30 -9.68
C ILE A 15 0.41 20.27 -10.65
N SER A 16 -0.17 21.42 -10.99
CA SER A 16 -1.31 21.50 -11.92
C SER A 16 -0.96 21.11 -13.37
N THR A 17 0.30 21.30 -13.78
CA THR A 17 0.78 20.97 -15.13
C THR A 17 1.25 19.52 -15.28
N LEU A 18 1.40 18.77 -14.19
CA LEU A 18 1.70 17.32 -14.22
C LEU A 18 0.46 16.45 -14.51
N SER A 19 -0.71 17.06 -14.70
CA SER A 19 -1.98 16.36 -14.96
C SER A 19 -2.10 15.68 -16.33
N TYR A 20 -1.21 15.92 -17.31
CA TYR A 20 -1.37 15.33 -18.66
C TYR A 20 -0.08 15.03 -19.44
N HIS A 21 1.08 14.92 -18.78
CA HIS A 21 2.30 14.49 -19.48
C HIS A 21 2.82 13.18 -18.90
N HIS A 22 2.38 12.10 -19.53
CA HIS A 22 3.08 10.82 -19.54
C HIS A 22 4.50 11.06 -20.06
N ASN A 23 5.48 11.10 -19.16
CA ASN A 23 6.89 11.22 -19.51
C ASN A 23 7.49 9.80 -19.58
N PRO A 24 7.77 9.25 -20.77
CA PRO A 24 8.16 7.84 -20.95
C PRO A 24 9.62 7.56 -20.56
N HIS A 25 10.33 8.51 -19.95
CA HIS A 25 11.71 8.36 -19.51
C HIS A 25 11.87 8.69 -18.03
N ILE A 26 11.28 7.86 -17.17
CA ILE A 26 11.71 7.76 -15.78
C ILE A 26 12.26 6.34 -15.60
N HIS A 27 13.59 6.25 -15.50
CA HIS A 27 14.25 5.03 -15.11
C HIS A 27 13.70 4.59 -13.75
N SER A 28 13.01 3.45 -13.77
CA SER A 28 12.53 2.72 -12.60
C SER A 28 13.72 2.28 -11.74
N THR A 29 14.21 3.16 -10.88
CA THR A 29 14.98 2.74 -9.72
C THR A 29 13.99 2.24 -8.69
N SER A 30 13.79 0.92 -8.71
CA SER A 30 13.07 0.15 -7.70
C SER A 30 13.51 0.59 -6.29
N LEU A 31 12.63 1.30 -5.57
CA LEU A 31 12.75 1.54 -4.13
C LEU A 31 12.40 0.24 -3.38
N CYS A 32 13.19 -0.81 -3.61
CA CYS A 32 13.11 -2.05 -2.87
C CYS A 32 14.01 -1.91 -1.64
N PHE A 33 13.44 -1.57 -0.49
CA PHE A 33 14.18 -1.52 0.77
C PHE A 33 14.55 -2.94 1.22
N THR A 34 15.83 -3.29 1.13
CA THR A 34 16.33 -4.57 1.63
C THR A 34 16.55 -4.47 3.15
N LYS A 35 15.68 -5.09 3.96
CA LYS A 35 15.96 -5.30 5.39
C LYS A 35 17.06 -6.34 5.53
N HIS A 36 18.26 -5.93 5.96
CA HIS A 36 19.29 -6.85 6.42
C HIS A 36 18.92 -7.36 7.82
N ASN A 37 18.58 -8.65 7.95
CA ASN A 37 18.45 -9.30 9.24
C ASN A 37 19.51 -10.40 9.36
N THR A 38 20.49 -10.16 10.22
CA THR A 38 21.46 -11.16 10.66
C THR A 38 20.95 -11.79 11.96
N HIS A 39 20.77 -13.11 12.01
CA HIS A 39 21.30 -13.97 13.09
C HIS A 39 21.01 -15.46 12.81
N LYS A 40 22.09 -16.25 12.88
CA LYS A 40 22.19 -17.73 12.85
C LYS A 40 21.48 -18.36 14.05
N VAL A 41 20.92 -19.58 13.93
CA VAL A 41 21.13 -20.71 14.88
C VAL A 41 20.80 -22.08 14.22
N THR A 42 21.84 -22.92 14.23
CA THR A 42 22.06 -24.39 14.19
C THR A 42 20.99 -25.45 13.81
N ARG A 43 21.47 -26.36 12.93
CA ARG A 43 21.04 -27.75 12.65
C ARG A 43 21.06 -28.68 13.87
N GLY A 44 20.14 -29.65 13.87
CA GLY A 44 20.25 -30.90 14.63
C GLY A 44 19.59 -32.06 13.85
N ASP A 45 20.42 -32.94 13.29
CA ASP A 45 20.02 -34.19 12.63
C ASP A 45 19.68 -35.26 13.67
N THR A 46 18.62 -36.04 13.45
CA THR A 46 18.55 -37.43 13.96
C THR A 46 17.81 -38.33 12.97
N HIS A 47 18.47 -39.42 12.64
CA HIS A 47 18.12 -40.44 11.66
C HIS A 47 17.57 -41.66 12.40
N LEU A 48 16.38 -42.20 12.05
CA LEU A 48 16.02 -43.57 12.49
C LEU A 48 15.06 -44.31 11.56
N SER A 49 15.64 -45.37 10.97
CA SER A 49 15.13 -46.67 10.47
C SER A 49 13.73 -46.85 9.87
N LYS A 50 13.75 -47.40 8.65
CA LYS A 50 12.70 -48.13 7.93
C LYS A 50 12.15 -49.33 8.71
N GLY A 51 10.83 -49.52 8.66
CA GLY A 51 10.15 -50.78 8.98
C GLY A 51 8.99 -51.02 8.02
N ARG A 52 9.11 -52.03 7.15
CA ARG A 52 8.02 -52.55 6.29
C ARG A 52 7.03 -53.33 7.14
N ARG A 53 5.72 -53.08 6.99
CA ARG A 53 4.69 -54.10 7.16
C ARG A 53 3.48 -53.83 6.28
N SER A 54 3.06 -54.90 5.61
CA SER A 54 2.00 -54.96 4.61
C SER A 54 0.61 -55.06 5.25
N SER A 55 -0.35 -54.52 4.50
CA SER A 55 -1.77 -54.91 4.37
C SER A 55 -2.71 -54.73 5.56
N PHE A 56 -3.51 -53.68 5.49
CA PHE A 56 -4.97 -53.80 5.51
C PHE A 56 -5.57 -52.57 4.78
N PHE A 57 -6.08 -52.76 3.57
CA PHE A 57 -6.82 -51.71 2.85
C PHE A 57 -8.17 -51.54 3.56
N LYS A 58 -8.28 -50.47 4.34
CA LYS A 58 -9.55 -49.88 4.71
C LYS A 58 -9.67 -48.66 3.82
N GLU A 59 -10.68 -48.63 2.96
CA GLU A 59 -11.04 -47.42 2.21
C GLU A 59 -11.33 -46.32 3.25
N GLU A 60 -10.33 -45.46 3.49
CA GLU A 60 -10.56 -44.18 4.13
C GLU A 60 -11.21 -43.31 3.06
N GLU A 61 -12.49 -43.02 3.24
CA GLU A 61 -13.14 -41.90 2.57
C GLU A 61 -12.31 -40.65 2.86
N HIS A 62 -11.48 -40.23 1.91
CA HIS A 62 -10.80 -38.95 1.97
C HIS A 62 -11.89 -37.87 1.99
N PRO A 63 -12.01 -37.06 3.07
CA PRO A 63 -12.84 -35.88 2.99
C PRO A 63 -12.27 -35.03 1.85
N SER A 64 -13.12 -34.67 0.89
CA SER A 64 -12.74 -33.79 -0.20
C SER A 64 -12.06 -32.55 0.39
N ASN A 65 -10.90 -32.19 -0.16
CA ASN A 65 -10.11 -31.02 0.20
C ASN A 65 -10.81 -29.67 -0.12
N ASP A 66 -12.13 -29.72 -0.32
CA ASP A 66 -13.03 -28.68 -0.82
C ASP A 66 -13.42 -27.70 0.30
N ALA A 67 -13.57 -28.20 1.54
CA ALA A 67 -13.95 -27.37 2.68
C ALA A 67 -12.87 -26.34 3.09
N GLY A 68 -11.58 -26.70 2.94
CA GLY A 68 -10.48 -25.78 3.25
C GLY A 68 -10.30 -24.68 2.20
N TYR A 69 -10.65 -24.99 0.95
CA TYR A 69 -10.54 -24.06 -0.17
C TYR A 69 -11.66 -23.00 -0.16
N ASP A 70 -12.91 -23.43 0.01
CA ASP A 70 -14.05 -22.51 0.15
C ASP A 70 -13.86 -21.56 1.35
N SER A 71 -13.28 -22.08 2.45
CA SER A 71 -12.92 -21.26 3.62
C SER A 71 -11.93 -20.14 3.28
N ARG A 72 -10.85 -20.43 2.53
CA ARG A 72 -9.84 -19.41 2.20
C ARG A 72 -10.39 -18.32 1.29
N LEU A 73 -11.23 -18.69 0.33
CA LEU A 73 -11.86 -17.73 -0.59
C LEU A 73 -12.82 -16.81 0.15
N SER A 74 -13.60 -17.38 1.08
CA SER A 74 -14.45 -16.60 1.97
C SER A 74 -13.63 -15.61 2.81
N MET A 75 -12.48 -16.04 3.36
CA MET A 75 -11.58 -15.16 4.11
C MET A 75 -11.04 -14.03 3.22
N PHE A 76 -10.70 -14.32 1.96
CA PHE A 76 -10.23 -13.30 1.03
C PHE A 76 -11.31 -12.25 0.73
N GLU A 77 -12.55 -12.67 0.47
CA GLU A 77 -13.66 -11.75 0.23
C GLU A 77 -13.95 -10.89 1.46
N GLU A 78 -13.83 -11.46 2.66
CA GLU A 78 -13.93 -10.72 3.91
C GLU A 78 -12.80 -9.68 4.04
N ALA A 79 -11.56 -10.04 3.71
CA ALA A 79 -10.44 -9.11 3.71
C ALA A 79 -10.65 -7.96 2.72
N VAL A 80 -11.16 -8.23 1.52
CA VAL A 80 -11.50 -7.21 0.51
C VAL A 80 -12.58 -6.26 1.04
N LYS A 81 -13.62 -6.81 1.67
CA LYS A 81 -14.68 -6.03 2.30
C LYS A 81 -14.13 -5.15 3.42
N MET A 82 -13.30 -5.68 4.32
CA MET A 82 -12.66 -4.93 5.39
C MET A 82 -11.80 -3.78 4.83
N PHE A 83 -11.01 -4.04 3.78
CA PHE A 83 -10.22 -3.00 3.11
C PHE A 83 -11.11 -1.86 2.59
N ASN A 84 -12.17 -2.19 1.87
CA ASN A 84 -13.10 -1.22 1.29
C ASN A 84 -13.94 -0.49 2.34
N GLN A 85 -14.15 -1.12 3.51
CA GLN A 85 -14.77 -0.51 4.69
C GLN A 85 -13.77 0.30 5.55
N ARG A 86 -12.50 0.38 5.12
CA ARG A 86 -11.43 1.12 5.79
C ARG A 86 -11.02 0.51 7.14
N GLU A 87 -11.36 -0.76 7.37
CA GLU A 87 -10.95 -1.55 8.52
C GLU A 87 -9.54 -2.13 8.28
N TYR A 88 -8.59 -1.26 7.95
CA TYR A 88 -7.28 -1.65 7.42
C TYR A 88 -6.48 -2.56 8.36
N TYR A 89 -6.57 -2.36 9.67
CA TYR A 89 -5.87 -3.21 10.63
C TYR A 89 -6.46 -4.62 10.70
N ALA A 90 -7.79 -4.74 10.73
CA ALA A 90 -8.46 -6.05 10.70
C ALA A 90 -8.20 -6.78 9.37
N CYS A 91 -8.24 -6.05 8.25
CA CYS A 91 -7.86 -6.56 6.94
C CYS A 91 -6.41 -7.09 6.92
N HIS A 92 -5.47 -6.33 7.51
CA HIS A 92 -4.08 -6.75 7.64
C HIS A 92 -3.98 -8.10 8.37
N ASP A 93 -4.58 -8.21 9.56
CA ASP A 93 -4.46 -9.41 10.39
C ASP A 93 -5.05 -10.65 9.67
N LEU A 94 -6.17 -10.48 8.97
CA LEU A 94 -6.79 -11.55 8.20
C LEU A 94 -5.91 -11.97 7.02
N LEU A 95 -5.39 -11.03 6.24
CA LEU A 95 -4.47 -11.32 5.12
C LEU A 95 -3.14 -11.92 5.61
N GLU A 96 -2.64 -11.52 6.78
CA GLU A 96 -1.45 -12.10 7.40
C GLU A 96 -1.66 -13.58 7.74
N SER A 97 -2.82 -13.94 8.29
CA SER A 97 -3.15 -15.35 8.56
C SER A 97 -3.12 -16.21 7.29
N MET A 98 -3.69 -15.70 6.19
CA MET A 98 -3.66 -16.37 4.89
C MET A 98 -2.23 -16.43 4.33
N TRP A 99 -1.47 -15.34 4.48
CA TRP A 99 -0.10 -15.24 4.01
C TRP A 99 0.79 -16.30 4.67
N TYR A 100 0.66 -16.53 5.97
CA TYR A 100 1.45 -17.53 6.69
C TYR A 100 1.36 -18.93 6.07
N GLU A 101 0.19 -19.32 5.59
CA GLU A 101 -0.08 -20.66 5.03
C GLU A 101 0.13 -20.75 3.50
N SER A 102 0.44 -19.63 2.85
CA SER A 102 0.53 -19.56 1.38
C SER A 102 1.95 -19.80 0.83
N ASN A 103 1.99 -20.33 -0.40
CA ASN A 103 3.19 -20.46 -1.23
C ASN A 103 3.16 -19.45 -2.40
N ASP A 104 4.31 -19.20 -3.02
CA ASP A 104 4.36 -18.35 -4.22
C ASP A 104 3.62 -19.00 -5.40
N PRO A 105 2.88 -18.23 -6.21
CA PRO A 105 2.86 -16.76 -6.26
C PRO A 105 1.85 -16.08 -5.32
N LEU A 106 0.87 -16.82 -4.77
CA LEU A 106 -0.14 -16.28 -3.84
C LEU A 106 0.48 -15.59 -2.63
N ARG A 107 1.56 -16.17 -2.08
CA ARG A 107 2.29 -15.59 -0.95
C ARG A 107 2.76 -14.18 -1.24
N THR A 108 3.32 -13.94 -2.42
CA THR A 108 3.76 -12.61 -2.82
C THR A 108 2.59 -11.65 -2.96
N LEU A 109 1.45 -12.10 -3.51
CA LEU A 109 0.23 -11.29 -3.64
C LEU A 109 -0.35 -10.90 -2.27
N LEU A 110 -0.58 -11.86 -1.38
CA LEU A 110 -1.13 -11.62 -0.04
C LEU A 110 -0.22 -10.70 0.78
N HIS A 111 1.09 -10.88 0.67
CA HIS A 111 2.07 -10.00 1.33
C HIS A 111 1.99 -8.58 0.78
N ALA A 112 1.76 -8.41 -0.52
CA ALA A 112 1.59 -7.09 -1.10
C ALA A 112 0.31 -6.40 -0.57
N LEU A 113 -0.81 -7.12 -0.54
CA LEU A 113 -2.10 -6.60 -0.09
C LEU A 113 -2.10 -6.24 1.40
N LEU A 114 -1.53 -7.09 2.27
CA LEU A 114 -1.48 -6.80 3.71
C LEU A 114 -0.60 -5.58 4.00
N GLN A 115 0.48 -5.38 3.23
CA GLN A 115 1.33 -4.18 3.35
C GLN A 115 0.61 -2.91 2.92
N CYS A 116 -0.13 -2.96 1.80
CA CYS A 116 -0.99 -1.84 1.41
C CYS A 116 -2.04 -1.53 2.49
N SER A 117 -2.61 -2.56 3.13
CA SER A 117 -3.57 -2.38 4.22
C SER A 117 -2.95 -1.67 5.43
N VAL A 118 -1.85 -2.20 5.99
CA VAL A 118 -1.19 -1.59 7.15
C VAL A 118 -0.61 -0.21 6.83
N ALA A 119 -0.25 0.07 5.57
CA ALA A 119 0.16 1.40 5.14
C ALA A 119 -0.95 2.45 5.31
N PHE A 120 -2.20 2.13 4.96
CA PHE A 120 -3.33 3.03 5.21
C PHE A 120 -3.62 3.18 6.70
N HIS A 121 -3.51 2.09 7.48
CA HIS A 121 -3.63 2.17 8.93
C HIS A 121 -2.60 3.15 9.51
N HIS A 122 -1.34 3.07 9.08
CA HIS A 122 -0.30 4.01 9.47
C HIS A 122 -0.61 5.45 9.04
N LEU A 123 -1.08 5.66 7.80
CA LEU A 123 -1.41 6.98 7.29
C LEU A 123 -2.45 7.69 8.17
N PHE A 124 -3.55 7.01 8.47
CA PHE A 124 -4.64 7.59 9.26
C PHE A 124 -4.33 7.69 10.76
N ASN A 125 -3.31 6.97 11.23
CA ASN A 125 -2.75 7.11 12.59
C ASN A 125 -1.53 8.05 12.65
N GLN A 126 -1.37 8.94 11.67
CA GLN A 126 -0.33 9.97 11.63
C GLN A 126 1.12 9.42 11.61
N ASN A 127 1.28 8.16 11.18
CA ASN A 127 2.57 7.54 10.92
C ASN A 127 2.87 7.57 9.42
N HIS A 128 3.19 8.77 8.90
CA HIS A 128 3.40 8.98 7.46
C HIS A 128 4.62 8.22 6.92
N LYS A 129 5.68 8.09 7.73
CA LYS A 129 6.87 7.30 7.36
C LYS A 129 6.52 5.83 7.20
N GLY A 130 5.85 5.24 8.20
CA GLY A 130 5.39 3.85 8.13
C GLY A 130 4.46 3.61 6.95
N ALA A 131 3.56 4.57 6.67
CA ALA A 131 2.68 4.51 5.51
C ALA A 131 3.47 4.44 4.19
N MET A 132 4.40 5.37 3.96
CA MET A 132 5.19 5.40 2.72
C MET A 132 6.06 4.14 2.56
N MET A 133 6.65 3.64 3.65
CA MET A 133 7.49 2.45 3.64
C MET A 133 6.70 1.19 3.26
N GLU A 134 5.63 0.89 3.99
CA GLU A 134 4.82 -0.31 3.74
C GLU A 134 4.11 -0.23 2.38
N MET A 135 3.65 0.96 1.97
CA MET A 135 3.04 1.16 0.65
C MET A 135 4.04 0.92 -0.49
N GLY A 136 5.27 1.44 -0.36
CA GLY A 136 6.35 1.21 -1.32
C GLY A 136 6.75 -0.26 -1.42
N GLU A 137 6.85 -0.96 -0.29
CA GLU A 137 7.13 -2.40 -0.26
C GLU A 137 6.00 -3.22 -0.90
N GLY A 138 4.75 -2.87 -0.64
CA GLY A 138 3.57 -3.51 -1.25
C GLY A 138 3.55 -3.34 -2.77
N ILE A 139 3.76 -2.11 -3.27
CA ILE A 139 3.87 -1.82 -4.71
C ILE A 139 4.98 -2.65 -5.36
N CYS A 140 6.15 -2.75 -4.72
CA CYS A 140 7.25 -3.54 -5.24
C CYS A 140 6.84 -5.01 -5.45
N LYS A 141 6.07 -5.58 -4.52
CA LYS A 141 5.57 -6.96 -4.60
C LYS A 141 4.48 -7.11 -5.66
N LEU A 142 3.54 -6.16 -5.77
CA LEU A 142 2.55 -6.14 -6.86
C LEU A 142 3.24 -6.14 -8.24
N ARG A 143 4.26 -5.30 -8.44
CA ARG A 143 5.00 -5.23 -9.70
C ARG A 143 5.76 -6.52 -10.05
N LYS A 144 6.23 -7.27 -9.05
CA LYS A 144 6.90 -8.56 -9.28
C LYS A 144 5.99 -9.62 -9.90
N LEU A 145 4.67 -9.47 -9.75
CA LEU A 145 3.69 -10.37 -10.32
C LEU A 145 3.40 -10.08 -11.81
N ASN A 146 3.95 -9.00 -12.37
CA ASN A 146 3.90 -8.66 -13.81
C ASN A 146 2.49 -8.72 -14.43
N PHE A 147 1.51 -8.12 -13.77
CA PHE A 147 0.14 -8.08 -14.30
C PHE A 147 0.08 -7.38 -15.67
N GLU A 148 -0.56 -8.00 -16.66
CA GLU A 148 -0.84 -7.37 -17.96
C GLU A 148 -2.03 -6.39 -17.88
N GLY A 149 -2.87 -6.52 -16.85
CA GLY A 149 -4.15 -5.83 -16.70
C GLY A 149 -4.93 -6.36 -15.50
N GLY A 150 -6.20 -5.99 -15.41
CA GLY A 150 -7.11 -6.49 -14.39
C GLY A 150 -7.03 -5.73 -13.06
N PRO A 151 -7.80 -6.18 -12.05
CA PRO A 151 -8.05 -5.39 -10.85
C PRO A 151 -6.82 -5.23 -9.95
N PHE A 152 -5.90 -6.20 -9.91
CA PHE A 152 -4.64 -6.04 -9.17
C PHE A 152 -3.68 -5.03 -9.83
N HIS A 153 -3.66 -4.96 -11.16
CA HIS A 153 -2.90 -3.93 -11.87
C HIS A 153 -3.50 -2.53 -11.62
N GLU A 154 -4.82 -2.41 -11.65
CA GLU A 154 -5.49 -1.14 -11.36
C GLU A 154 -5.29 -0.70 -9.91
N PHE A 155 -5.39 -1.63 -8.97
CA PHE A 155 -5.07 -1.39 -7.57
C PHE A 155 -3.62 -0.92 -7.39
N GLU A 156 -2.64 -1.56 -8.03
CA GLU A 156 -1.23 -1.12 -7.99
C GLU A 156 -1.06 0.34 -8.45
N LYS A 157 -1.74 0.75 -9.52
CA LYS A 157 -1.71 2.13 -10.02
C LYS A 157 -2.30 3.11 -9.02
N GLN A 158 -3.45 2.77 -8.44
CA GLN A 158 -4.12 3.61 -7.45
C GLN A 158 -3.24 3.79 -6.21
N ILE A 159 -2.66 2.70 -5.69
CA ILE A 159 -1.73 2.74 -4.54
C ILE A 159 -0.47 3.54 -4.87
N SER A 160 0.09 3.40 -6.08
CA SER A 160 1.21 4.22 -6.54
C SER A 160 0.86 5.71 -6.60
N GLY A 161 -0.36 6.04 -7.03
CA GLY A 161 -0.89 7.40 -7.02
C GLY A 161 -0.95 7.98 -5.61
N VAL A 162 -1.44 7.20 -4.63
CA VAL A 162 -1.47 7.60 -3.22
C VAL A 162 -0.07 7.78 -2.65
N LEU A 163 0.87 6.86 -2.92
CA LEU A 163 2.25 6.98 -2.44
C LEU A 163 2.90 8.28 -2.95
N ASN A 164 2.74 8.56 -4.25
CA ASN A 164 3.26 9.80 -4.83
C ASN A 164 2.58 11.03 -4.19
N PHE A 165 1.27 11.01 -3.99
CA PHE A 165 0.54 12.09 -3.32
C PHE A 165 1.07 12.36 -1.90
N ILE A 166 1.25 11.32 -1.08
CA ILE A 166 1.81 11.46 0.28
C ILE A 166 3.22 12.04 0.19
N TYR A 167 4.06 11.51 -0.70
CA TYR A 167 5.43 11.97 -0.86
C TYR A 167 5.49 13.45 -1.25
N GLN A 168 4.75 13.89 -2.27
CA GLN A 168 4.74 15.28 -2.71
C GLN A 168 4.23 16.24 -1.63
N THR A 169 3.20 15.84 -0.89
CA THR A 169 2.62 16.69 0.17
C THR A 169 3.55 16.80 1.39
N GLN A 170 4.28 15.73 1.73
CA GLN A 170 5.34 15.80 2.75
C GLN A 170 6.52 16.67 2.29
N LEU A 171 6.90 16.61 1.01
CA LEU A 171 7.91 17.51 0.45
C LEU A 171 7.48 18.98 0.48
N GLU A 172 6.24 19.27 0.08
CA GLU A 172 5.69 20.63 0.11
C GLU A 172 5.74 21.21 1.52
N LEU A 173 5.26 20.43 2.49
CA LEU A 173 5.24 20.86 3.88
C LEU A 173 6.67 21.06 4.42
N ALA A 174 7.63 20.20 4.04
CA ALA A 174 9.03 20.36 4.42
C ALA A 174 9.68 21.61 3.81
N ALA A 175 9.31 21.96 2.57
CA ALA A 175 9.80 23.15 1.89
C ALA A 175 9.21 24.46 2.43
N CYS A 176 8.03 24.40 3.06
CA CYS A 176 7.32 25.56 3.62
C CYS A 176 7.63 25.83 5.10
N ASN A 177 8.58 25.08 5.70
CA ASN A 177 9.03 25.36 7.06
C ASN A 177 10.11 26.46 7.04
N GLU A 178 9.97 27.47 7.90
CA GLU A 178 10.70 28.76 7.82
C GLU A 178 12.22 28.65 7.97
N ASP A 179 12.72 27.51 8.47
CA ASP A 179 14.13 27.34 8.86
C ASP A 179 15.00 26.59 7.83
N PHE A 180 14.46 25.93 6.79
CA PHE A 180 15.28 25.15 5.85
C PHE A 180 14.60 24.84 4.52
N CYS A 181 15.22 25.21 3.39
CA CYS A 181 14.85 24.71 2.06
C CYS A 181 15.85 23.65 1.60
N VAL A 182 15.51 22.36 1.69
CA VAL A 182 16.28 21.28 1.03
C VAL A 182 15.71 21.04 -0.37
N ALA A 183 16.58 20.98 -1.38
CA ALA A 183 16.20 20.45 -2.69
C ALA A 183 16.06 18.92 -2.61
N MET A 184 14.87 18.39 -2.87
CA MET A 184 14.55 16.98 -2.68
C MET A 184 14.52 16.26 -4.02
N GLU A 185 15.55 15.44 -4.28
CA GLU A 185 15.82 14.82 -5.59
C GLU A 185 15.25 13.39 -5.73
N GLN A 186 14.23 13.03 -4.93
CA GLN A 186 13.62 11.69 -4.94
C GLN A 186 14.61 10.53 -4.70
N ASN A 187 15.70 10.78 -3.97
CA ASN A 187 16.72 9.79 -3.63
C ASN A 187 16.63 9.35 -2.16
N GLU A 188 17.26 8.23 -1.80
CA GLU A 188 17.26 7.66 -0.44
C GLU A 188 17.63 8.68 0.66
N ARG A 189 18.60 9.57 0.38
CA ARG A 189 18.99 10.65 1.29
C ARG A 189 17.88 11.67 1.52
N SER A 190 17.09 11.98 0.48
CA SER A 190 15.93 12.85 0.60
C SER A 190 14.90 12.22 1.55
N TYR A 191 14.68 10.90 1.48
CA TYR A 191 13.78 10.20 2.42
C TYR A 191 14.29 10.22 3.87
N GLN A 192 15.61 10.12 4.08
CA GLN A 192 16.20 10.24 5.42
C GLN A 192 16.00 11.63 6.03
N LEU A 193 15.92 12.68 5.21
CA LEU A 193 15.65 14.04 5.68
C LEU A 193 14.18 14.28 6.06
N LEU A 194 13.27 13.43 5.62
CA LEU A 194 11.84 13.45 6.02
C LEU A 194 11.56 12.66 7.31
N GLU A 195 12.57 12.12 7.99
CA GLU A 195 12.38 11.06 9.00
C GLU A 195 11.45 11.37 10.17
N GLY A 196 11.19 12.64 10.47
CA GLY A 196 10.23 13.07 11.49
C GLY A 196 9.23 14.11 11.00
N PHE A 197 9.18 14.36 9.69
CA PHE A 197 8.43 15.47 9.17
C PHE A 197 6.93 15.18 9.19
N GLY A 198 6.14 16.06 9.78
CA GLY A 198 4.71 15.86 10.00
C GLY A 198 4.35 14.69 10.93
N ALA A 199 5.32 14.02 11.57
CA ALA A 199 5.04 12.84 12.40
C ALA A 199 4.08 13.19 13.57
N GLY A 200 3.02 12.39 13.74
CA GLY A 200 2.00 12.65 14.76
C GLY A 200 1.05 13.81 14.45
N GLN A 201 1.22 14.50 13.31
CA GLN A 201 0.32 15.58 12.89
C GLN A 201 -0.80 15.03 12.02
N ARG A 202 -2.02 15.51 12.23
CA ARG A 202 -3.17 15.14 11.41
C ARG A 202 -3.16 15.93 10.11
N LEU A 203 -2.42 15.43 9.12
CA LEU A 203 -2.23 16.08 7.82
C LEU A 203 -3.18 15.56 6.74
N TYR A 204 -3.69 14.34 6.90
CA TYR A 204 -4.52 13.66 5.91
C TYR A 204 -5.93 13.39 6.46
N LEU A 205 -6.94 13.81 5.72
CA LEU A 205 -8.35 13.70 6.07
C LEU A 205 -9.11 12.97 4.96
N LEU A 206 -10.27 12.42 5.29
CA LEU A 206 -11.18 11.84 4.31
C LEU A 206 -12.29 12.83 3.98
N GLU A 207 -12.59 12.97 2.70
CA GLU A 207 -13.69 13.77 2.16
C GLU A 207 -14.49 12.95 1.14
N GLN A 208 -15.81 13.02 1.20
CA GLN A 208 -16.70 12.39 0.23
C GLN A 208 -17.20 13.44 -0.76
N SER A 209 -17.22 13.11 -2.06
CA SER A 209 -17.85 13.99 -3.04
C SER A 209 -19.38 13.91 -2.94
N ASN A 210 -20.00 14.99 -2.45
CA ASN A 210 -21.45 15.20 -2.56
C ASN A 210 -21.83 15.83 -3.91
N GLU A 211 -21.17 15.46 -5.00
CA GLU A 211 -21.57 15.94 -6.33
C GLU A 211 -22.81 15.16 -6.75
N GLY A 212 -23.97 15.83 -6.74
CA GLY A 212 -25.32 15.25 -6.78
C GLY A 212 -25.74 14.52 -8.08
N ASN A 213 -24.84 13.76 -8.70
CA ASN A 213 -25.12 12.86 -9.80
C ASN A 213 -24.90 11.40 -9.34
N MET A 214 -25.60 10.46 -9.98
CA MET A 214 -25.58 9.00 -9.72
C MET A 214 -24.21 8.31 -9.98
N GLU A 215 -23.09 9.01 -9.86
CA GLU A 215 -21.76 8.38 -9.81
C GLU A 215 -21.47 7.95 -8.36
N ALA A 216 -20.80 6.80 -8.22
CA ALA A 216 -20.49 6.19 -6.92
C ALA A 216 -19.88 7.22 -5.95
N ASP A 217 -20.22 7.12 -4.66
CA ASP A 217 -19.70 7.99 -3.60
C ASP A 217 -18.16 7.89 -3.55
N VAL A 218 -17.48 8.79 -4.26
CA VAL A 218 -16.01 8.81 -4.35
C VAL A 218 -15.46 9.40 -3.07
N THR A 219 -14.61 8.63 -2.40
CA THR A 219 -13.86 9.12 -1.24
C THR A 219 -12.49 9.60 -1.66
N TYR A 220 -12.07 10.73 -1.11
CA TYR A 220 -10.76 11.33 -1.34
C TYR A 220 -9.95 11.36 -0.03
N ILE A 221 -8.64 11.17 -0.15
CA ILE A 221 -7.65 11.56 0.84
C ILE A 221 -7.25 13.00 0.53
N VAL A 222 -7.48 13.89 1.49
CA VAL A 222 -7.23 15.32 1.36
C VAL A 222 -6.05 15.71 2.25
N PHE A 223 -5.11 16.46 1.69
CA PHE A 223 -3.99 17.02 2.44
C PHE A 223 -4.38 18.40 2.98
N ASP A 224 -4.34 18.56 4.30
CA ASP A 224 -4.78 19.77 5.01
C ASP A 224 -3.82 20.07 6.18
N PRO A 225 -2.66 20.69 5.90
CA PRO A 225 -1.60 20.81 6.90
C PRO A 225 -1.81 21.84 8.01
N GLN A 226 -2.90 22.63 8.03
CA GLN A 226 -3.29 23.56 9.11
C GLN A 226 -4.50 24.44 8.68
N ALA A 227 -5.25 24.99 9.63
CA ALA A 227 -6.32 25.97 9.35
C ALA A 227 -5.83 27.27 8.67
N SER A 228 -4.56 27.65 8.84
CA SER A 228 -3.94 28.80 8.17
C SER A 228 -3.71 28.56 6.66
N TYR A 229 -3.49 27.31 6.25
CA TYR A 229 -3.41 26.93 4.83
C TYR A 229 -4.75 27.11 4.13
N ALA A 230 -5.87 26.86 4.83
CA ALA A 230 -7.21 27.15 4.31
C ALA A 230 -7.46 28.65 4.03
N ALA A 231 -6.71 29.55 4.67
CA ALA A 231 -6.79 31.00 4.41
C ALA A 231 -6.06 31.43 3.12
N THR A 232 -5.30 30.55 2.48
CA THR A 232 -4.59 30.85 1.22
C THR A 232 -5.52 30.89 0.00
N GLY A 233 -6.75 30.35 0.11
CA GLY A 233 -7.69 30.23 -1.01
C GLY A 233 -7.24 29.26 -2.11
N LEU A 234 -6.16 28.51 -1.90
CA LEU A 234 -5.70 27.47 -2.83
C LEU A 234 -6.62 26.23 -2.74
N PRO A 235 -6.85 25.52 -3.86
CA PRO A 235 -7.58 24.26 -3.85
C PRO A 235 -6.89 23.24 -2.95
N LYS A 236 -7.67 22.51 -2.14
CA LYS A 236 -7.12 21.40 -1.34
C LYS A 236 -6.59 20.32 -2.27
N THR A 237 -5.32 19.95 -2.10
CA THR A 237 -4.73 18.83 -2.84
C THR A 237 -5.35 17.53 -2.33
N ARG A 238 -5.89 16.71 -3.23
CA ARG A 238 -6.54 15.44 -2.88
C ARG A 238 -6.23 14.33 -3.88
N VAL A 239 -6.33 13.08 -3.43
CA VAL A 239 -6.21 11.86 -4.25
C VAL A 239 -7.39 10.94 -3.93
N ILE A 240 -7.85 10.15 -4.90
CA ILE A 240 -8.91 9.16 -4.67
C ILE A 240 -8.40 8.12 -3.65
N LEU A 241 -9.23 7.77 -2.68
CA LEU A 241 -8.99 6.65 -1.78
C LEU A 241 -9.18 5.35 -2.56
N PRO A 242 -8.14 4.52 -2.72
CA PRO A 242 -8.24 3.28 -3.50
C PRO A 242 -9.23 2.30 -2.88
N THR A 243 -9.95 1.60 -3.74
CA THR A 243 -10.75 0.41 -3.37
C THR A 243 -10.15 -0.82 -4.06
N LEU A 244 -10.33 -1.97 -3.43
CA LEU A 244 -9.89 -3.25 -3.94
C LEU A 244 -11.08 -3.92 -4.65
N GLU A 245 -11.15 -3.75 -5.97
CA GLU A 245 -12.22 -4.29 -6.82
C GLU A 245 -11.89 -5.70 -7.33
N VAL A 246 -11.68 -6.64 -6.41
CA VAL A 246 -11.28 -8.03 -6.71
C VAL A 246 -12.34 -9.01 -6.21
N THR A 247 -12.39 -10.17 -6.86
CA THR A 247 -13.31 -11.28 -6.50
C THR A 247 -12.51 -12.54 -6.19
N ARG A 248 -13.16 -13.55 -5.60
CA ARG A 248 -12.56 -14.87 -5.37
C ARG A 248 -11.92 -15.46 -6.64
N ASP A 249 -12.53 -15.27 -7.80
CA ASP A 249 -12.05 -15.78 -9.09
C ASP A 249 -10.67 -15.21 -9.47
N HIS A 250 -10.41 -13.96 -9.09
CA HIS A 250 -9.11 -13.32 -9.32
C HIS A 250 -8.01 -13.93 -8.43
N LEU A 251 -8.37 -14.41 -7.23
CA LEU A 251 -7.42 -15.09 -6.33
C LEU A 251 -7.05 -16.47 -6.86
N MET A 252 -7.99 -17.19 -7.47
CA MET A 252 -7.79 -18.54 -8.00
C MET A 252 -6.60 -18.67 -8.95
N ALA A 253 -6.32 -17.61 -9.70
CA ALA A 253 -5.19 -17.57 -10.62
C ALA A 253 -3.81 -17.73 -9.93
N TYR A 254 -3.77 -17.63 -8.59
CA TYR A 254 -2.54 -17.65 -7.81
C TYR A 254 -2.43 -18.84 -6.84
N GLU A 255 -3.46 -19.69 -6.70
CA GLU A 255 -3.51 -20.80 -5.71
C GLU A 255 -2.73 -22.08 -6.09
N SER A 256 -1.77 -22.01 -7.00
CA SER A 256 -1.01 -23.18 -7.51
C SER A 256 -0.21 -23.95 -6.47
#